data_AF-A0A8T3Q2R1-F1
#
_entry.id   AF-A0A8T3Q2R1-F1
#
_cell.length_a   1.000
_cell.length_b   1.000
_cell.length_c   1.000
_cell.angle_alpha   90.00
_cell.angle_beta   90.00
_cell.angle_gamma   90.00
#
_symmetry.space_group_name_H-M   'P 1'
#
loop_
_entity.id
_entity.type
_entity.pdbx_description
1 polymer ?
#
loop_
_entity_poly.entity_id
_entity_poly.type
_entity_poly.pdbx_seq_one_letter_code
_entity_poly.pdbx_strand_id
1 'polypeptide(L)' 'MQLRRKRFDRPDEVRTVEKGRIELVELGELAVGRAIFEPGWRWSEHVKPIVGTDSCQVHH' A
#
# COMPACT_ATOMS: atom_id res chain seq x y z
N MET A 1 -0.48 -24.93 -9.14
CA MET A 1 -0.05 -23.52 -9.19
C MET A 1 -0.78 -22.85 -10.34
N GLN A 2 -1.64 -21.87 -10.08
CA GLN A 2 -2.45 -21.21 -11.13
C GLN A 2 -1.90 -19.82 -11.40
N LEU A 3 -1.61 -19.51 -12.66
CA LEU A 3 -1.20 -18.17 -13.06
C LEU A 3 -2.39 -17.21 -12.92
N ARG A 4 -2.21 -16.13 -12.16
CA ARG A 4 -3.23 -15.08 -11.94
C ARG A 4 -2.69 -13.73 -12.40
N ARG A 5 -3.56 -12.89 -12.96
CA ARG A 5 -3.25 -11.52 -13.40
C ARG A 5 -4.35 -10.56 -12.98
N LYS A 6 -3.97 -9.48 -12.29
CA LYS A 6 -4.84 -8.32 -12.02
C LYS A 6 -4.14 -7.04 -12.49
N ARG A 7 -4.89 -5.94 -12.59
CA ARG A 7 -4.40 -4.63 -13.00
C ARG A 7 -4.69 -3.62 -11.90
N PHE A 8 -3.76 -2.70 -11.65
CA PHE A 8 -3.93 -1.64 -10.66
C PHE A 8 -4.80 -0.46 -11.17
N ASP A 9 -5.29 -0.49 -12.41
CA ASP A 9 -6.33 0.44 -12.89
C ASP A 9 -7.72 0.11 -12.31
N ARG A 10 -7.88 -1.11 -11.79
CA ARG A 10 -9.06 -1.61 -11.08
C ARG A 10 -8.61 -2.38 -9.83
N PRO A 11 -8.02 -1.67 -8.84
CA PRO A 11 -7.53 -2.32 -7.63
C PRO A 11 -8.68 -2.91 -6.82
N ASP A 12 -8.38 -3.93 -6.02
CA ASP A 12 -9.35 -4.53 -5.11
C ASP A 12 -9.57 -3.63 -3.87
N GLU A 13 -8.50 -2.96 -3.42
CA GLU A 13 -8.53 -2.02 -2.30
C GLU A 13 -7.68 -0.78 -2.61
N VAL A 14 -8.15 0.40 -2.18
CA VAL A 14 -7.36 1.64 -2.20
C VAL A 14 -7.32 2.21 -0.79
N ARG A 15 -6.11 2.36 -0.23
CA ARG A 15 -5.86 3.03 1.05
C ARG A 15 -5.29 4.42 0.77
N THR A 16 -5.89 5.44 1.35
CA THR A 16 -5.40 6.82 1.22
C THR A 16 -4.68 7.22 2.49
N VAL A 17 -3.52 7.85 2.35
CA VAL A 17 -2.76 8.47 3.43
C VAL A 17 -2.49 9.92 3.03
N GLU A 18 -2.07 10.75 3.99
CA GLU A 18 -1.66 12.10 3.64
C GLU A 18 -0.50 12.05 2.62
N LYS A 19 -0.63 12.79 1.50
CA LYS A 19 0.33 12.82 0.38
C LYS A 19 0.60 11.45 -0.27
N GLY A 20 -0.35 10.51 -0.19
CA GLY A 20 -0.14 9.20 -0.79
C GLY A 20 -1.38 8.35 -0.93
N ARG A 21 -1.25 7.33 -1.77
CA ARG A 21 -2.23 6.24 -1.85
C ARG A 21 -1.54 4.91 -2.08
N ILE A 22 -2.16 3.85 -1.60
CA ILE A 22 -1.71 2.48 -1.78
C ILE A 22 -2.85 1.71 -2.43
N GLU A 23 -2.58 1.13 -3.59
CA GLU A 23 -3.54 0.30 -4.33
C GLU A 23 -3.15 -1.16 -4.15
N LEU A 24 -4.08 -2.02 -3.76
CA LEU A 24 -3.83 -3.44 -3.56
C LEU A 24 -4.58 -4.28 -4.58
N VAL A 25 -3.91 -5.34 -5.05
CA VAL A 25 -4.53 -6.43 -5.80
C VAL A 25 -4.27 -7.76 -5.11
N GLU A 26 -5.31 -8.56 -4.98
CA GLU A 26 -5.27 -9.89 -4.38
C GLU A 26 -5.07 -10.97 -5.46
N LEU A 27 -4.04 -11.78 -5.30
CA LEU A 27 -3.67 -12.89 -6.18
C LEU A 27 -3.81 -14.24 -5.46
N GLY A 28 -4.89 -14.42 -4.70
CA GLY A 28 -5.11 -15.59 -3.84
C GLY A 28 -4.59 -15.34 -2.44
N GLU A 29 -3.68 -16.16 -1.96
CA GLU A 29 -3.06 -16.00 -0.63
C GLU A 29 -2.02 -14.87 -0.58
N LEU A 30 -1.73 -14.25 -1.72
CA LEU A 30 -0.79 -13.14 -1.85
C LEU A 30 -1.53 -11.85 -2.19
N ALA A 31 -1.14 -10.75 -1.55
CA ALA A 31 -1.52 -9.41 -1.94
C ALA A 31 -0.31 -8.66 -2.49
N VAL A 32 -0.52 -7.87 -3.54
CA VAL A 32 0.50 -6.99 -4.12
C VAL A 32 0.03 -5.55 -4.01
N GLY A 33 0.85 -4.69 -3.38
CA GLY A 33 0.58 -3.28 -3.21
C GLY A 33 1.39 -2.41 -4.19
N ARG A 34 0.74 -1.39 -4.77
CA ARG A 34 1.39 -0.28 -5.48
C ARG A 34 1.20 0.99 -4.65
N ALA A 35 2.29 1.48 -4.07
CA ALA A 35 2.30 2.73 -3.33
C ALA A 35 2.70 3.90 -4.22
N ILE A 36 1.93 4.99 -4.17
CA ILE A 36 2.16 6.22 -4.93
C ILE A 36 2.20 7.36 -3.92
N PHE A 37 3.34 8.04 -3.85
CA PHE A 37 3.59 9.11 -2.89
C PHE A 37 3.96 10.40 -3.60
N GLU A 38 3.42 11.52 -3.11
CA GLU A 38 3.78 12.85 -3.58
C GLU A 38 5.16 13.27 -3.03
N PRO A 39 5.86 14.22 -3.68
CA PRO A 39 7.09 14.79 -3.16
C PRO A 39 6.92 15.30 -1.72
N GLY A 40 7.89 14.99 -0.85
CA GLY A 40 7.85 15.36 0.56
C GLY A 40 7.07 14.38 1.45
N TRP A 41 6.59 13.26 0.92
CA TRP A 41 6.03 12.18 1.74
C TRP A 41 7.11 11.50 2.60
N ARG A 42 6.72 11.14 3.82
CA ARG A 42 7.55 10.39 4.79
C ARG A 42 6.68 9.54 5.70
N TRP A 43 6.97 8.24 5.81
CA TRP A 43 6.21 7.31 6.66
C TRP A 43 6.05 7.80 8.11
N SER A 44 7.12 8.32 8.72
CA SER A 44 7.08 8.75 10.13
C SER A 44 6.28 10.04 10.38
N GLU A 45 5.96 10.81 9.35
CA GLU A 45 5.08 11.99 9.45
C GLU A 45 3.65 11.63 9.06
N HIS A 46 3.48 10.86 7.98
CA HIS A 46 2.19 10.71 7.32
C HIS A 46 1.47 9.39 7.69
N VAL A 47 2.16 8.39 8.24
CA VAL A 47 1.58 7.07 8.58
C VAL A 47 1.79 6.71 10.05
N LYS A 48 2.96 6.97 10.62
CA LYS A 48 3.24 6.71 12.05
C LYS A 48 2.15 7.24 13.00
N PRO A 49 1.61 8.47 12.83
CA PRO A 49 0.54 8.96 13.70
C PRO A 49 -0.76 8.17 13.61
N ILE A 50 -1.00 7.46 12.49
CA ILE A 50 -2.21 6.66 12.24
C ILE A 50 -2.06 5.28 12.88
N VAL A 51 -0.89 4.65 12.72
CA VAL A 51 -0.67 3.25 13.14
C VAL A 51 -0.06 3.11 14.53
N GLY A 52 0.54 4.18 15.08
CA GLY A 52 1.06 4.21 16.45
C GLY A 52 2.29 3.34 16.70
N THR A 53 2.93 2.80 15.66
CA THR A 53 4.15 1.97 15.78
C THR A 53 5.42 2.79 15.56
N ASP A 54 6.55 2.31 16.05
CA ASP A 54 7.83 3.03 15.88
C ASP A 54 8.40 2.95 14.46
N SER A 55 8.09 1.88 13.76
CA SER A 55 8.49 1.62 12.36
C SER A 55 7.35 0.97 11.58
N CYS A 56 7.49 0.96 10.25
CA CYS A 56 6.56 0.25 9.38
C CYS A 56 6.68 -1.26 9.62
N GLN A 57 5.55 -1.93 9.86
CA GLN A 57 5.48 -3.37 10.13
C GLN A 57 5.29 -4.21 8.85
N VAL A 58 5.28 -3.55 7.69
CA VAL A 58 5.21 -4.22 6.38
C VAL A 58 6.62 -4.61 5.94
N HIS A 59 6.77 -5.80 5.38
CA HIS A 59 8.02 -6.21 4.74
C HIS A 59 8.19 -5.45 3.41
N HIS A 60 9.31 -4.76 3.23
CA HIS A 60 9.61 -3.94 2.03
C HIS A 60 10.65 -4.63 1.15
#